data_AF-A0A380HB49-F1
#
_entry.id   AF-A0A380HB49-F1
#
_cell.length_a   1.000
_cell.length_b   1.000
_cell.length_c   1.000
_cell.angle_alpha   90.00
_cell.angle_beta   90.00
_cell.angle_gamma   90.00
#
_symmetry.space_group_name_H-M   'P 1'
#
loop_
_entity.id
_entity.type
_entity.pdbx_description
1 polymer ?
#
loop_
_entity_poly.entity_id
_entity_poly.type
_entity_poly.pdbx_seq_one_letter_code
_entity_poly.pdbx_strand_id
1 'polypeptide(L)'
;MIKKEDIVADVVIDYPKSADIFRHAEIDFCCGGQESIASAVNHKLNTDLNSLLNKLNNIDIAESNSTINPKFLNVESLIQYIQSAYHETLREEFKNLTPYVTKLAKVHGTRHPYLLKVQDVYHQFRETMLEHICKEDEKDFPKLIQYSQ
;
A
#
# COMPACT_ATOMS: atom_id res chain seq x y z
N MET A 1 -1.49 18.18 -15.96
CA MET A 1 -2.57 18.79 -15.16
C MET A 1 -3.66 17.74 -15.05
N ILE A 2 -3.92 17.28 -13.84
CA ILE A 2 -4.89 16.22 -13.50
C ILE A 2 -6.31 16.78 -13.67
N LYS A 3 -7.17 16.00 -14.33
CA LYS A 3 -8.55 16.34 -14.67
C LYS A 3 -9.53 15.40 -13.96
N LYS A 4 -10.79 15.81 -13.89
CA LYS A 4 -11.84 15.04 -13.19
C LYS A 4 -12.19 13.71 -13.89
N GLU A 5 -11.91 13.61 -15.18
CA GLU A 5 -12.12 12.41 -15.99
C GLU A 5 -10.99 11.39 -15.85
N ASP A 6 -9.83 11.80 -15.31
CA ASP A 6 -8.68 10.91 -15.13
C ASP A 6 -9.04 9.79 -14.14
N ILE A 7 -8.47 8.61 -14.37
CA ILE A 7 -8.67 7.42 -13.53
C ILE A 7 -7.84 7.55 -12.26
N VAL A 8 -8.46 7.32 -11.11
CA VAL A 8 -7.82 7.48 -9.79
C VAL A 8 -6.52 6.67 -9.70
N ALA A 9 -6.54 5.41 -10.10
CA ALA A 9 -5.35 4.55 -10.08
C ALA A 9 -4.22 5.08 -10.98
N ASP A 10 -4.55 5.54 -12.18
CA ASP A 10 -3.55 6.06 -13.13
C ASP A 10 -2.88 7.33 -12.60
N VAL A 11 -3.66 8.21 -11.94
CA VAL A 11 -3.11 9.40 -11.27
C VAL A 11 -2.12 9.02 -10.17
N VAL A 12 -2.37 7.96 -9.41
CA VAL A 12 -1.43 7.47 -8.39
C VAL A 12 -0.18 6.85 -9.01
N ILE A 13 -0.33 6.11 -10.11
CA ILE A 13 0.82 5.54 -10.84
C ILE A 13 1.73 6.65 -11.39
N ASP A 14 1.15 7.70 -11.97
CA ASP A 14 1.89 8.81 -12.55
C ASP A 14 2.42 9.79 -11.51
N TYR A 15 1.68 9.96 -10.41
CA TYR A 15 2.00 10.87 -9.32
C TYR A 15 1.83 10.15 -7.97
N PRO A 16 2.81 9.35 -7.50
CA PRO A 16 2.68 8.55 -6.28
C PRO A 16 2.26 9.32 -5.03
N LYS A 17 2.68 10.59 -4.89
CA LYS A 17 2.26 11.48 -3.79
C LYS A 17 0.75 11.78 -3.77
N SER A 18 0.05 11.59 -4.88
CA SER A 18 -1.41 11.74 -4.93
C SER A 18 -2.15 10.68 -4.12
N ALA A 19 -1.52 9.52 -3.84
CA ALA A 19 -2.07 8.47 -2.99
C ALA A 19 -2.47 9.01 -1.61
N ASP A 20 -1.64 9.87 -1.01
CA ASP A 20 -1.95 10.50 0.27
C ASP A 20 -3.16 11.42 0.16
N ILE A 21 -3.28 12.18 -0.93
CA ILE A 21 -4.41 13.08 -1.14
C ILE A 21 -5.72 12.28 -1.28
N PHE A 22 -5.72 11.20 -2.07
CA PHE A 22 -6.87 10.32 -2.19
C PHE A 22 -7.21 9.62 -0.87
N ARG A 23 -6.20 9.15 -0.12
CA ARG A 23 -6.37 8.56 1.21
C ARG A 23 -7.05 9.52 2.19
N HIS A 24 -6.61 10.78 2.25
CA HIS A 24 -7.24 11.80 3.11
C HIS A 24 -8.67 12.16 2.65
N ALA A 25 -8.97 12.01 1.36
CA ALA A 25 -10.30 12.16 0.80
C ALA A 25 -11.15 10.87 0.89
N GLU A 26 -10.64 9.82 1.54
CA GLU A 26 -11.24 8.49 1.66
C GLU A 26 -11.54 7.82 0.31
N ILE A 27 -10.86 8.22 -0.76
CA ILE A 27 -10.99 7.66 -2.10
C ILE A 27 -10.08 6.44 -2.21
N ASP A 28 -10.65 5.29 -2.59
CA ASP A 28 -9.91 4.06 -2.80
C ASP A 28 -9.23 4.08 -4.17
N PHE A 29 -7.90 4.16 -4.15
CA PHE A 29 -7.07 4.11 -5.35
C PHE A 29 -6.45 2.72 -5.61
N CYS A 30 -6.65 1.76 -4.69
CA CYS A 30 -6.00 0.46 -4.72
C CYS A 30 -6.93 -0.63 -5.27
N CYS A 31 -8.08 -0.87 -4.61
CA CYS A 31 -9.02 -1.91 -5.04
C CYS A 31 -10.11 -1.34 -5.97
N GLY A 32 -10.62 -0.15 -5.64
CA GLY A 32 -11.65 0.57 -6.40
C GLY A 32 -11.12 1.62 -7.39
N GLY A 33 -9.81 1.75 -7.57
CA GLY A 33 -9.20 2.88 -8.28
C GLY A 33 -9.48 2.95 -9.80
N GLN A 34 -10.17 1.97 -10.37
CA GLN A 34 -10.55 1.91 -11.79
C GLN A 34 -11.83 2.72 -12.08
N GLU A 35 -11.99 3.87 -11.43
CA GLU A 35 -13.04 4.84 -11.70
C GLU A 35 -12.45 6.24 -11.88
N SER A 36 -13.23 7.15 -12.48
CA SER A 36 -12.79 8.54 -12.63
C SER A 36 -12.79 9.27 -11.30
N ILE A 37 -11.95 10.30 -11.16
CA ILE A 37 -11.93 11.16 -9.96
C ILE A 37 -13.33 11.75 -9.69
N ALA A 38 -14.05 12.16 -10.73
CA ALA A 38 -15.42 12.66 -10.59
C ALA A 38 -16.36 11.61 -10.00
N SER A 39 -16.28 10.36 -10.47
CA SER A 39 -17.09 9.24 -9.95
C SER A 39 -16.76 8.96 -8.49
N ALA A 40 -15.46 8.84 -8.16
CA ALA A 40 -15.00 8.54 -6.82
C ALA A 40 -15.45 9.59 -5.80
N VAL A 41 -15.52 10.86 -6.20
CA VAL A 41 -16.01 11.96 -5.35
C VAL A 41 -17.53 11.91 -5.18
N ASN A 42 -18.30 11.54 -6.22
CA ASN A 42 -19.76 11.47 -6.12
C ASN A 42 -20.24 10.46 -5.07
N HIS A 43 -19.45 9.44 -4.80
CA HIS A 43 -19.73 8.46 -3.74
C HIS A 43 -19.40 8.97 -2.32
N LYS A 44 -18.90 10.20 -2.17
CA LYS A 44 -18.44 10.78 -0.89
C LYS A 44 -19.25 12.02 -0.51
N LEU A 45 -19.79 12.00 0.69
CA LEU A 45 -20.61 13.11 1.24
C LEU A 45 -19.81 14.39 1.52
N ASN A 46 -18.50 14.29 1.77
CA ASN A 46 -17.69 15.39 2.32
C ASN A 46 -16.49 15.80 1.44
N THR A 47 -16.47 15.40 0.17
CA THR A 47 -15.34 15.68 -0.72
C THR A 47 -15.74 16.67 -1.80
N ASP A 48 -15.14 17.87 -1.80
CA ASP A 48 -15.32 18.84 -2.88
C ASP A 48 -14.35 18.53 -4.04
N LEU A 49 -14.91 18.26 -5.22
CA LEU A 49 -14.16 17.90 -6.41
C LEU A 49 -13.14 18.98 -6.82
N ASN A 50 -13.52 20.26 -6.74
CA ASN A 50 -12.64 21.35 -7.16
C ASN A 50 -11.46 21.52 -6.19
N SER A 51 -11.71 21.44 -4.88
CA SER A 51 -10.67 21.43 -3.86
C SER A 51 -9.71 20.26 -4.02
N LEU A 52 -10.23 19.06 -4.31
CA LEU A 52 -9.41 17.88 -4.56
C LEU A 52 -8.51 18.07 -5.80
N LEU A 53 -9.07 18.51 -6.92
CA LEU A 53 -8.30 18.77 -8.15
C LEU A 53 -7.25 19.85 -7.96
N ASN A 54 -7.54 20.89 -7.17
CA ASN A 54 -6.56 21.91 -6.83
C ASN A 54 -5.41 21.32 -6.01
N LYS A 55 -5.69 20.48 -5.01
CA LYS A 55 -4.65 19.81 -4.23
C LYS A 55 -3.80 18.90 -5.11
N LEU A 56 -4.43 18.10 -5.97
CA LEU A 56 -3.75 17.19 -6.90
C LEU A 56 -2.83 17.94 -7.87
N ASN A 57 -3.29 19.06 -8.43
CA ASN A 57 -2.50 19.86 -9.38
C ASN A 57 -1.39 20.71 -8.72
N ASN A 58 -1.40 20.85 -7.40
CA ASN A 58 -0.37 21.54 -6.63
C ASN A 58 0.63 20.57 -5.96
N ILE A 59 0.60 19.28 -6.31
CA ILE A 59 1.66 18.36 -5.88
C ILE A 59 2.99 18.84 -6.48
N ASP A 60 3.96 19.14 -5.62
CA ASP A 60 5.31 19.45 -6.05
C ASP A 60 5.95 18.23 -6.75
N ILE A 61 6.08 18.33 -8.07
CA ILE A 61 6.64 17.30 -8.96
C ILE A 61 8.17 17.16 -8.75
N ALA A 62 8.80 18.15 -8.11
CA ALA A 62 10.24 18.34 -8.06
C ALA A 62 11.02 17.22 -7.32
N GLU A 63 10.39 16.46 -6.42
CA GLU A 63 11.07 15.41 -5.63
C GLU A 63 10.97 13.99 -6.23
N SER A 64 10.35 13.81 -7.40
CA SER A 64 10.14 12.48 -8.00
C SER A 64 11.36 11.89 -8.73
N ASN A 65 12.48 12.62 -8.81
CA ASN A 65 13.60 12.26 -9.70
C ASN A 65 14.60 11.22 -9.15
N SER A 66 14.40 10.68 -7.94
CA SER A 66 15.39 9.80 -7.28
C SER A 66 14.90 8.39 -6.94
N THR A 67 13.66 8.02 -7.30
CA THR A 67 13.12 6.68 -7.06
C THR A 67 12.79 5.97 -8.37
N ILE A 68 13.02 4.66 -8.40
CA ILE A 68 12.63 3.80 -9.52
C ILE A 68 11.13 3.99 -9.75
N ASN A 69 10.73 4.35 -10.97
CA ASN A 69 9.31 4.46 -11.33
C ASN A 69 8.80 3.07 -11.75
N PRO A 70 7.92 2.41 -10.95
CA PRO A 70 7.47 1.05 -11.23
C PRO A 70 6.72 0.91 -12.55
N LYS A 71 6.12 2.00 -13.07
CA LYS A 71 5.36 2.01 -14.33
C LYS A 71 6.19 1.54 -15.54
N PHE A 72 7.51 1.77 -15.51
CA PHE A 72 8.40 1.44 -16.61
C PHE A 72 9.14 0.11 -16.42
N LEU A 73 8.88 -0.60 -15.33
CA LEU A 73 9.47 -1.91 -15.10
C LEU A 73 8.72 -2.97 -15.90
N ASN A 74 9.47 -3.89 -16.51
CA ASN A 74 8.86 -5.13 -17.00
C ASN A 74 8.43 -6.01 -15.81
N VAL A 75 7.62 -7.04 -16.09
CA VAL A 75 7.05 -7.92 -15.05
C VAL A 75 8.13 -8.50 -14.12
N GLU A 76 9.24 -9.00 -14.68
CA GLU A 76 10.33 -9.57 -13.90
C GLU A 76 11.00 -8.53 -12.97
N SER A 77 11.28 -7.33 -13.50
CA SER A 77 11.91 -6.26 -12.74
C SER A 77 10.98 -5.70 -11.66
N LEU A 78 9.67 -5.62 -11.94
CA LEU A 78 8.67 -5.20 -10.97
C LEU A 78 8.54 -6.21 -9.83
N ILE A 79 8.54 -7.51 -10.14
CA ILE A 79 8.54 -8.58 -9.14
C ILE A 79 9.79 -8.50 -8.27
N GLN A 80 10.99 -8.38 -8.85
CA GLN A 80 12.23 -8.24 -8.09
C GLN A 80 12.23 -6.99 -7.20
N TYR A 81 11.69 -5.89 -7.70
CA TYR A 81 11.52 -4.67 -6.92
C TYR A 81 10.56 -4.90 -5.73
N ILE A 82 9.42 -5.58 -5.94
CA ILE A 82 8.47 -5.86 -4.87
C ILE A 82 9.10 -6.74 -3.79
N GLN A 83 9.82 -7.79 -4.20
CA GLN A 83 10.48 -8.72 -3.29
C GLN A 83 11.54 -8.02 -2.42
N SER A 84 12.43 -7.25 -3.05
CA SER A 84 13.51 -6.56 -2.34
C SER A 84 13.01 -5.38 -1.49
N ALA A 85 12.13 -4.54 -2.03
CA ALA A 85 11.69 -3.34 -1.33
C ALA A 85 10.66 -3.65 -0.23
N TYR A 86 9.76 -4.62 -0.46
CA TYR A 86 8.63 -4.86 0.43
C TYR A 86 8.69 -6.22 1.14
N HIS A 87 8.95 -7.34 0.45
CA HIS A 87 8.91 -8.66 1.12
C HIS A 87 10.07 -8.82 2.12
N GLU A 88 11.29 -8.45 1.74
CA GLU A 88 12.45 -8.49 2.64
C GLU A 88 12.25 -7.56 3.85
N THR A 89 11.85 -6.30 3.60
CA THR A 89 11.54 -5.32 4.64
C THR A 89 10.47 -5.85 5.61
N LEU A 90 9.38 -6.42 5.09
CA LEU A 90 8.30 -6.95 5.91
C LEU A 90 8.75 -8.11 6.81
N ARG A 91 9.60 -9.01 6.29
CA ARG A 91 10.18 -10.13 7.08
C ARG A 91 11.06 -9.60 8.22
N GLU A 92 11.92 -8.62 7.95
CA GLU A 92 12.77 -8.01 8.98
C GLU A 92 11.94 -7.22 10.02
N GLU A 93 10.92 -6.46 9.60
CA GLU A 93 10.03 -5.75 10.51
C GLU A 93 9.30 -6.71 11.46
N PHE A 94 8.78 -7.83 10.97
CA PHE A 94 8.15 -8.83 11.83
C PHE A 94 9.12 -9.48 12.82
N LYS A 95 10.34 -9.78 12.37
CA LYS A 95 11.41 -10.32 13.22
C LYS A 95 11.79 -9.33 14.33
N ASN A 96 11.88 -8.05 14.01
CA ASN A 96 12.23 -6.99 14.96
C ASN A 96 11.08 -6.65 15.92
N LEU A 97 9.83 -6.63 15.43
CA LEU A 97 8.66 -6.21 16.21
C LEU A 97 8.12 -7.31 17.12
N THR A 98 8.24 -8.59 16.72
CA THR A 98 7.70 -9.74 17.47
C THR A 98 8.17 -9.78 18.94
N PRO A 99 9.48 -9.61 19.25
CA PRO A 99 9.97 -9.57 20.63
C PRO A 99 9.34 -8.47 21.48
N TYR A 100 9.09 -7.29 20.91
CA TYR A 100 8.50 -6.16 21.63
C TYR A 100 7.04 -6.43 22.00
N VAL A 101 6.23 -6.90 21.04
CA VAL A 101 4.82 -7.24 21.28
C VAL A 101 4.71 -8.36 22.33
N THR A 102 5.54 -9.39 22.18
CA THR A 102 5.60 -10.52 23.12
C THR A 102 5.99 -10.08 24.53
N LYS A 103 7.01 -9.22 24.65
CA LYS A 103 7.48 -8.70 25.95
C LYS A 103 6.43 -7.82 26.60
N LEU A 104 5.78 -6.94 25.84
CA LEU A 104 4.74 -6.04 26.32
C LEU A 104 3.57 -6.82 26.92
N ALA A 105 3.05 -7.80 26.17
CA ALA A 105 1.98 -8.68 26.61
C ALA A 105 2.39 -9.52 27.82
N LYS A 106 3.60 -10.08 27.83
CA LYS A 106 4.12 -10.89 28.96
C LYS A 106 4.25 -10.09 30.25
N VAL A 107 4.80 -8.88 30.21
CA VAL A 107 5.07 -8.07 31.42
C VAL A 107 3.82 -7.38 31.94
N HIS A 108 2.95 -6.91 31.04
CA HIS A 108 1.83 -6.05 31.42
C HIS A 108 0.45 -6.70 31.24
N GLY A 109 0.36 -7.88 30.61
CA GLY A 109 -0.90 -8.54 30.25
C GLY A 109 -1.80 -8.88 31.44
N THR A 110 -1.23 -9.24 32.60
CA THR A 110 -2.03 -9.49 33.82
C THR A 110 -2.78 -8.25 34.28
N ARG A 111 -2.15 -7.06 34.20
CA ARG A 111 -2.77 -5.79 34.58
C ARG A 111 -3.62 -5.21 33.44
N HIS A 112 -3.27 -5.53 32.20
CA HIS A 112 -3.88 -4.99 30.99
C HIS A 112 -4.21 -6.14 30.02
N PRO A 113 -5.32 -6.87 30.24
CA PRO A 113 -5.66 -8.06 29.44
C PRO A 113 -5.82 -7.81 27.94
N TYR A 114 -6.15 -6.58 27.52
CA TYR A 114 -6.20 -6.22 26.11
C TYR A 114 -4.86 -6.38 25.39
N LEU A 115 -3.73 -6.33 26.11
CA LEU A 115 -2.40 -6.56 25.53
C LEU A 115 -2.18 -8.01 25.10
N LEU A 116 -2.82 -8.98 25.77
CA LEU A 116 -2.82 -10.38 25.33
C LEU A 116 -3.56 -10.50 23.99
N LYS A 117 -4.70 -9.81 23.86
CA LYS A 117 -5.44 -9.78 22.61
C LYS A 117 -4.68 -9.08 21.48
N VAL A 118 -3.94 -8.01 21.78
CA VAL A 118 -3.04 -7.37 20.80
C VAL A 118 -1.98 -8.35 20.32
N GLN A 119 -1.38 -9.12 21.22
CA GLN A 119 -0.42 -10.17 20.86
C GLN A 119 -1.04 -11.23 19.94
N ASP A 120 -2.25 -11.72 20.26
CA ASP A 120 -2.94 -12.72 19.43
C ASP A 120 -3.22 -12.18 18.02
N VAL A 121 -3.80 -10.99 17.91
CA VAL A 121 -4.10 -10.34 16.63
C VAL A 121 -2.82 -10.08 15.84
N TYR A 122 -1.76 -9.63 16.51
CA TYR A 122 -0.47 -9.41 15.88
C TYR A 122 0.12 -10.71 15.31
N HIS A 123 0.09 -11.80 16.07
CA HIS A 123 0.60 -13.09 15.59
C HIS A 123 -0.21 -13.60 14.39
N GLN A 124 -1.55 -13.52 14.46
CA GLN A 124 -2.40 -13.91 13.34
C GLN A 124 -2.10 -13.09 12.08
N PHE A 125 -1.96 -11.76 12.22
CA PHE A 125 -1.61 -10.88 11.12
C PHE A 125 -0.24 -11.23 10.52
N ARG A 126 0.78 -11.43 11.38
CA ARG A 126 2.12 -11.83 10.95
C ARG A 126 2.10 -13.11 10.12
N GLU A 127 1.51 -14.19 10.65
CA GLU A 127 1.48 -15.47 9.93
C GLU A 127 0.75 -15.34 8.59
N THR A 128 -0.41 -14.66 8.58
CA THR A 128 -1.19 -14.44 7.35
C THR A 128 -0.36 -13.70 6.29
N MET A 129 0.36 -12.65 6.69
CA MET A 129 1.19 -11.88 5.76
C MET A 129 2.40 -12.68 5.27
N LEU A 130 3.06 -13.44 6.15
CA LEU A 130 4.21 -14.29 5.77
C LEU A 130 3.81 -15.42 4.82
N GLU A 131 2.66 -16.05 5.05
CA GLU A 131 2.07 -17.04 4.14
C GLU A 131 1.71 -16.41 2.79
N HIS A 132 1.14 -15.21 2.80
CA HIS A 132 0.77 -14.49 1.58
C HIS A 132 1.99 -14.21 0.70
N ILE A 133 3.02 -13.54 1.23
CA ILE A 133 4.22 -13.20 0.44
C ILE A 133 4.98 -14.46 -0.01
N CYS A 134 4.96 -15.53 0.79
CA CYS A 134 5.56 -16.83 0.40
C CYS A 134 4.81 -17.46 -0.78
N LYS A 135 3.48 -17.41 -0.79
CA LYS A 135 2.67 -17.86 -1.93
C LYS A 135 2.97 -17.04 -3.19
N GLU A 136 3.09 -15.72 -3.04
CA GLU A 136 3.47 -14.84 -4.15
C GLU A 136 4.84 -15.23 -4.72
N ASP A 137 5.87 -15.30 -3.87
CA ASP A 137 7.25 -15.60 -4.24
C ASP A 137 7.41 -16.97 -4.91
N GLU A 138 6.77 -18.01 -4.34
CA GLU A 138 7.00 -19.40 -4.77
C GLU A 138 6.03 -19.89 -5.84
N LYS A 139 4.86 -19.25 -6.00
CA LYS A 139 3.79 -19.78 -6.86
C LYS A 139 3.23 -18.77 -7.84
N ASP A 140 2.89 -17.56 -7.38
CA ASP A 140 2.15 -16.62 -8.23
C ASP A 140 3.09 -15.81 -9.14
N PHE A 141 4.17 -15.26 -8.60
CA PHE A 141 5.19 -14.54 -9.36
C PHE A 141 5.88 -15.39 -10.43
N PRO A 142 6.30 -16.65 -10.17
CA PRO A 142 6.85 -17.51 -11.22
C PRO A 142 5.90 -17.72 -12.40
N LYS A 143 4.58 -17.83 -12.13
CA LYS A 143 3.58 -17.94 -13.20
C LYS A 143 3.50 -16.64 -13.99
N LEU A 144 3.46 -15.49 -13.32
CA LEU A 144 3.43 -14.18 -14.01
C LEU A 144 4.64 -13.99 -14.93
N ILE A 145 5.83 -14.37 -14.48
CA ILE A 145 7.05 -14.34 -15.31
C ILE A 145 6.87 -15.22 -16.55
N GLN A 146 6.39 -16.46 -16.38
CA GLN A 146 6.13 -17.38 -17.50
C GLN A 146 5.11 -16.84 -18.51
N TYR A 147 4.07 -16.13 -18.05
CA TYR A 147 3.07 -15.52 -18.93
C TYR A 147 3.56 -14.24 -19.63
N SER A 148 4.60 -13.59 -19.11
CA SER A 148 5.14 -12.34 -19.65
C SER A 148 6.19 -12.55 -20.76
N GLN A 149 6.62 -13.79 -20.98
CA GLN A 149 7.53 -14.22 -22.05
C GLN A 149 6.77 -14.50 -23.35
#